data_AF-A0A9Q0HLS2-F1
#
_entry.id   AF-A0A9Q0HLS2-F1
#
_cell.length_a   1.000
_cell.length_b   1.000
_cell.length_c   1.000
_cell.angle_alpha   90.00
_cell.angle_beta   90.00
_cell.angle_gamma   90.00
#
_symmetry.space_group_name_H-M   'P 1'
#
loop_
_entity.id
_entity.type
_entity.pdbx_description
1 polymer ?
#
loop_
_entity_poly.entity_id
_entity_poly.type
_entity_poly.pdbx_seq_one_letter_code
_entity_poly.pdbx_strand_id
1 'polypeptide(L)'
;MYRTNFGIGHSIKDLLEAHIPPGGRLGRGHKGLYDTINNSVHFQLGLALASLGVITSLVAQHMYSLPAYAFIAQDFTTQAALYTHHQYIAGFIMTGAFAHGAIFFIRDYNPAQNEDNVLARMLDHKEAIISHLSWASLFLGFHTLGLYVHNDVMLAFGTPEKQILIEPIFAQWIQSAHGKTSYGFDVLLSSTSGPAFNAGRNIWLPGWLNAVNENRNSLFLTIGPGDFLVHHAIALGLHTTTLILVKGALDARGSKLMPDKKDFGSSFPCDGPGRGGTCDISAWDAFYLAVFWMLNTIGWVTFYWHWKHITLWQGNVSQFNESSTYLMGWLRDYLW
;
A
#
# COMPACT_ATOMS: atom_id res chain seq x y z
N MET A 1 30.49 -5.87 -5.61
CA MET A 1 29.86 -5.85 -4.27
C MET A 1 29.89 -7.24 -3.66
N TYR A 2 29.20 -8.22 -4.23
CA TYR A 2 29.20 -9.60 -3.72
C TYR A 2 30.37 -10.42 -4.28
N ARG A 3 30.94 -11.31 -3.46
CA ARG A 3 32.07 -12.16 -3.81
C ARG A 3 31.65 -13.22 -4.83
N THR A 4 32.49 -13.44 -5.84
CA THR A 4 32.35 -14.51 -6.82
C THR A 4 33.64 -15.34 -6.90
N ASN A 5 33.84 -16.09 -7.97
CA ASN A 5 35.00 -16.96 -8.19
C ASN A 5 36.34 -16.21 -8.26
N PHE A 6 36.32 -14.87 -8.27
CA PHE A 6 37.51 -14.01 -8.32
C PHE A 6 38.04 -13.59 -6.93
N GLY A 7 37.51 -14.15 -5.84
CA GLY A 7 38.03 -13.95 -4.47
C GLY A 7 37.82 -12.56 -3.85
N ILE A 8 37.38 -11.57 -4.62
CA ILE A 8 37.13 -10.19 -4.17
C ILE A 8 35.63 -9.96 -4.01
N GLY A 9 35.22 -9.33 -2.90
CA GLY A 9 33.84 -8.97 -2.58
C GLY A 9 33.34 -9.53 -1.24
N HIS A 10 32.08 -9.27 -0.92
CA HIS A 10 31.42 -9.70 0.33
C HIS A 10 30.59 -10.96 0.16
N SER A 11 30.60 -11.84 1.16
CA SER A 11 29.64 -12.94 1.31
C SER A 11 28.37 -12.38 1.97
N ILE A 12 27.20 -12.61 1.36
CA ILE A 12 25.92 -12.18 1.92
C ILE A 12 25.67 -12.85 3.28
N LYS A 13 26.07 -14.12 3.41
CA LYS A 13 25.97 -14.88 4.66
C LYS A 13 26.76 -14.19 5.77
N ASP A 14 28.02 -13.86 5.52
CA ASP A 14 28.90 -13.22 6.51
C ASP A 14 28.35 -11.83 6.91
N LEU A 15 27.81 -11.08 5.94
CA LEU A 15 27.18 -9.78 6.21
C LEU A 15 25.97 -9.94 7.13
N LEU A 16 25.09 -10.90 6.89
CA LEU A 16 23.91 -11.15 7.73
C LEU A 16 24.32 -11.65 9.13
N GLU A 17 25.30 -12.54 9.23
CA GLU A 17 25.78 -13.05 10.52
C GLU A 17 26.45 -11.98 11.39
N ALA A 18 27.14 -11.03 10.76
CA ALA A 18 27.80 -9.91 11.44
C ALA A 18 26.82 -8.78 11.81
N HIS A 19 25.68 -8.67 11.14
CA HIS A 19 24.73 -7.58 11.36
C HIS A 19 23.82 -7.84 12.57
N ILE A 20 24.37 -7.55 13.76
CA ILE A 20 23.64 -7.62 15.03
C ILE A 20 23.41 -6.19 15.52
N PRO A 21 22.15 -5.81 15.84
CA PRO A 21 21.85 -4.45 16.26
C PRO A 21 22.51 -4.14 17.62
N PRO A 22 23.10 -2.94 17.77
CA PRO A 22 23.88 -2.59 18.96
C PRO A 22 23.05 -2.58 20.26
N GLY A 23 21.72 -2.40 20.16
CA GLY A 23 20.82 -2.35 21.31
C GLY A 23 20.36 -3.71 21.84
N GLY A 24 20.71 -4.84 21.22
CA GLY A 24 20.37 -6.19 21.72
C GLY A 24 18.88 -6.57 21.74
N ARG A 25 17.96 -5.66 21.35
CA ARG A 25 16.49 -5.86 21.45
C ARG A 25 15.91 -6.82 20.39
N LEU A 26 16.71 -7.26 19.42
CA LEU A 26 16.29 -8.12 18.30
C LEU A 26 16.93 -9.53 18.35
N GLY A 27 17.29 -10.00 19.55
CA GLY A 27 17.86 -11.33 19.78
C GLY A 27 19.14 -11.57 19.00
N ARG A 28 19.25 -12.75 18.35
CA ARG A 28 20.38 -13.13 17.47
C ARG A 28 20.42 -12.38 16.13
N GLY A 29 19.52 -11.44 15.88
CA GLY A 29 19.52 -10.61 14.67
C GLY A 29 19.24 -11.43 13.41
N HIS A 30 20.07 -11.26 12.37
CA HIS A 30 19.88 -11.89 11.04
C HIS A 30 20.51 -13.28 10.89
N LYS A 31 21.04 -13.87 11.97
CA LYS A 31 21.66 -15.20 11.93
C LYS A 31 20.69 -16.27 11.42
N GLY A 32 21.17 -17.12 10.50
CA GLY A 32 20.38 -18.19 9.88
C GLY A 32 19.44 -17.74 8.76
N LEU A 33 19.26 -16.43 8.53
CA LEU A 33 18.39 -15.94 7.46
C LEU A 33 18.93 -16.28 6.07
N TYR A 34 20.24 -16.25 5.86
CA TYR A 34 20.82 -16.60 4.55
C TYR A 34 20.35 -17.98 4.10
N ASP A 35 20.54 -19.00 4.95
CA ASP A 35 20.17 -20.37 4.62
C ASP A 35 18.64 -20.55 4.59
N THR A 36 17.90 -19.87 5.47
CA THR A 36 16.42 -19.88 5.47
C THR A 36 15.84 -19.35 4.16
N ILE A 37 16.39 -18.26 3.63
CA ILE A 37 15.96 -17.66 2.36
C ILE A 37 16.48 -18.49 1.18
N ASN A 38 17.75 -18.86 1.20
CA ASN A 38 18.39 -19.54 0.07
C ASN A 38 17.85 -20.96 -0.17
N ASN A 39 17.38 -21.63 0.88
CA ASN A 39 16.87 -23.00 0.79
C ASN A 39 15.36 -23.08 0.55
N SER A 40 14.60 -21.98 0.67
CA SER A 40 13.16 -21.95 0.42
C SER A 40 12.80 -21.15 -0.84
N VAL A 41 12.29 -21.86 -1.85
CA VAL A 41 11.74 -21.23 -3.06
C VAL A 41 10.50 -20.40 -2.73
N HIS A 42 9.71 -20.80 -1.74
CA HIS A 42 8.53 -20.03 -1.32
C HIS A 42 8.91 -18.71 -0.65
N PHE A 43 9.97 -18.68 0.15
CA PHE A 43 10.48 -17.41 0.70
C PHE A 43 11.02 -16.49 -0.40
N GLN A 44 11.80 -17.04 -1.33
CA GLN A 44 12.35 -16.28 -2.47
C GLN A 44 11.23 -15.71 -3.34
N LEU A 45 10.23 -16.53 -3.68
CA LEU A 45 9.10 -16.11 -4.48
C LEU A 45 8.27 -15.06 -3.75
N GLY A 46 8.04 -15.20 -2.44
CA GLY A 46 7.37 -14.19 -1.62
C GLY A 46 8.08 -12.83 -1.68
N LEU A 47 9.41 -12.81 -1.51
CA LEU A 47 10.21 -11.57 -1.61
C LEU A 47 10.22 -10.98 -3.02
N ALA A 48 10.36 -11.82 -4.05
CA ALA A 48 10.38 -11.39 -5.43
C ALA A 48 9.05 -10.75 -5.83
N LEU A 49 7.93 -11.38 -5.46
CA LEU A 49 6.60 -10.83 -5.68
C LEU A 49 6.38 -9.55 -4.87
N ALA A 50 6.77 -9.48 -3.59
CA ALA A 50 6.63 -8.26 -2.82
C ALA A 50 7.40 -7.08 -3.46
N SER A 51 8.64 -7.32 -3.89
CA SER A 51 9.46 -6.30 -4.55
C SER A 51 8.88 -5.89 -5.90
N LEU A 52 8.44 -6.87 -6.69
CA LEU A 52 7.84 -6.63 -8.00
C LEU A 52 6.52 -5.88 -7.87
N GLY A 53 5.64 -6.25 -6.94
CA GLY A 53 4.34 -5.61 -6.73
C GLY A 53 4.47 -4.15 -6.32
N VAL A 54 5.44 -3.82 -5.45
CA VAL A 54 5.78 -2.43 -5.11
C VAL A 54 6.22 -1.66 -6.36
N ILE A 55 7.13 -2.22 -7.16
CA ILE A 55 7.61 -1.56 -8.39
C ILE A 55 6.49 -1.45 -9.43
N THR A 56 5.61 -2.43 -9.58
CA THR A 56 4.47 -2.38 -10.50
C THR A 56 3.50 -1.25 -10.13
N SER A 57 3.20 -1.06 -8.84
CA SER A 57 2.40 0.08 -8.40
C SER A 57 3.14 1.41 -8.62
N LEU A 58 4.45 1.45 -8.38
CA LEU A 58 5.28 2.63 -8.65
C LEU A 58 5.26 3.01 -10.15
N VAL A 59 5.33 2.02 -11.05
CA VAL A 59 5.19 2.21 -12.49
C VAL A 59 3.84 2.86 -12.80
N ALA A 60 2.74 2.35 -12.25
CA ALA A 60 1.42 2.95 -12.43
C ALA A 60 1.38 4.42 -11.98
N GLN A 61 1.89 4.72 -10.78
CA GLN A 61 1.89 6.07 -10.23
C GLN A 61 2.77 7.03 -11.04
N HIS A 62 3.96 6.60 -11.46
CA HIS A 62 4.86 7.47 -12.22
C HIS A 62 4.43 7.65 -13.67
N MET A 63 3.88 6.63 -14.33
CA MET A 63 3.53 6.73 -15.75
C MET A 63 2.42 7.75 -16.02
N TYR A 64 1.47 7.94 -15.10
CA TYR A 64 0.41 8.93 -15.31
C TYR A 64 0.89 10.36 -15.00
N SER A 65 1.73 10.54 -13.96
CA SER A 65 2.20 11.86 -13.54
C SER A 65 3.41 12.36 -14.33
N LEU A 66 4.24 11.44 -14.85
CA LEU A 66 5.44 11.70 -15.64
C LEU A 66 5.37 10.88 -16.95
N PRO A 67 4.54 11.29 -17.93
CA PRO A 67 4.36 10.55 -19.17
C PRO A 67 5.66 10.39 -19.95
N ALA A 68 6.11 9.14 -20.13
CA ALA A 68 7.37 8.81 -20.81
C ALA A 68 7.24 8.64 -22.33
N TYR A 69 6.00 8.57 -22.85
CA TYR A 69 5.71 8.33 -24.26
C TYR A 69 5.12 9.58 -24.91
N ALA A 70 5.53 9.86 -26.14
CA ALA A 70 5.00 10.99 -26.90
C ALA A 70 3.48 10.86 -27.08
N PHE A 71 2.76 11.96 -26.85
CA PHE A 71 1.30 12.08 -27.02
C PHE A 71 0.42 11.20 -26.12
N ILE A 72 0.98 10.35 -25.25
CA ILE A 72 0.17 9.46 -24.41
C ILE A 72 -0.72 10.22 -23.42
N ALA A 73 -0.30 11.41 -22.99
CA ALA A 73 -1.10 12.27 -22.12
C ALA A 73 -2.34 12.88 -22.81
N GLN A 74 -2.44 12.76 -24.13
CA GLN A 74 -3.61 13.18 -24.92
C GLN A 74 -4.54 11.99 -25.21
N ASP A 75 -4.06 10.76 -25.07
CA ASP A 75 -4.87 9.55 -25.18
C ASP A 75 -5.35 9.12 -23.79
N PHE A 76 -6.44 9.74 -23.36
CA PHE A 76 -7.05 9.55 -22.04
C PHE A 76 -7.45 8.11 -21.76
N THR A 77 -7.98 7.41 -22.78
CA THR A 77 -8.42 6.01 -22.64
C THR A 77 -7.22 5.09 -22.42
N THR A 78 -6.15 5.27 -23.20
CA THR A 78 -4.92 4.48 -23.03
C THR A 78 -4.28 4.76 -21.67
N GLN A 79 -4.26 6.03 -21.22
CA GLN A 79 -3.73 6.37 -19.89
C GLN A 79 -4.54 5.70 -18.76
N ALA A 80 -5.87 5.74 -18.86
CA ALA A 80 -6.77 5.10 -17.89
C ALA A 80 -6.60 3.57 -17.86
N ALA A 81 -6.49 2.95 -19.03
CA ALA A 81 -6.27 1.51 -19.16
C ALA A 81 -4.94 1.10 -18.53
N LEU A 82 -3.84 1.81 -18.83
CA LEU A 82 -2.51 1.49 -18.31
C LEU A 82 -2.42 1.64 -16.79
N TYR A 83 -2.98 2.71 -16.22
CA TYR A 83 -3.00 2.91 -14.77
C TYR A 83 -3.75 1.78 -14.07
N THR A 84 -4.98 1.52 -14.53
CA THR A 84 -5.85 0.48 -13.98
C THR A 84 -5.19 -0.89 -14.08
N HIS A 85 -4.68 -1.24 -15.27
CA HIS A 85 -4.02 -2.51 -15.54
C HIS A 85 -2.86 -2.78 -14.56
N HIS A 86 -1.93 -1.83 -14.41
CA HIS A 86 -0.78 -2.03 -13.54
C HIS A 86 -1.16 -2.05 -12.06
N GLN A 87 -2.18 -1.31 -11.62
CA GLN A 87 -2.64 -1.39 -10.23
C GLN A 87 -3.29 -2.74 -9.89
N TYR A 88 -4.11 -3.29 -10.78
CA TYR A 88 -4.67 -4.64 -10.57
C TYR A 88 -3.58 -5.71 -10.56
N ILE A 89 -2.61 -5.66 -11.48
CA ILE A 89 -1.46 -6.57 -11.46
C ILE A 89 -0.69 -6.43 -10.15
N ALA A 90 -0.41 -5.20 -9.70
CA ALA A 90 0.28 -4.98 -8.42
C ALA A 90 -0.47 -5.62 -7.26
N GLY A 91 -1.81 -5.48 -7.19
CA GLY A 91 -2.64 -6.11 -6.16
C GLY A 91 -2.57 -7.64 -6.15
N PHE A 92 -2.64 -8.28 -7.33
CA PHE A 92 -2.49 -9.74 -7.45
C PHE A 92 -1.07 -10.22 -7.09
N ILE A 93 -0.04 -9.51 -7.52
CA ILE A 93 1.35 -9.83 -7.18
C ILE A 93 1.57 -9.70 -5.66
N MET A 94 1.07 -8.63 -5.04
CA MET A 94 1.21 -8.39 -3.60
C MET A 94 0.48 -9.45 -2.75
N THR A 95 -0.76 -9.81 -3.11
CA THR A 95 -1.48 -10.90 -2.41
C THR A 95 -0.77 -12.24 -2.57
N GLY A 96 -0.22 -12.53 -3.75
CA GLY A 96 0.61 -13.72 -4.00
C GLY A 96 1.89 -13.75 -3.15
N ALA A 97 2.52 -12.59 -2.90
CA ALA A 97 3.70 -12.50 -2.06
C ALA A 97 3.44 -13.02 -0.63
N PHE A 98 2.34 -12.57 -0.02
CA PHE A 98 1.94 -13.02 1.31
C PHE A 98 1.47 -14.48 1.32
N ALA A 99 0.78 -14.94 0.28
CA ALA A 99 0.40 -16.34 0.14
C ALA A 99 1.63 -17.26 0.15
N HIS A 100 2.68 -16.92 -0.60
CA HIS A 100 3.94 -17.66 -0.59
C HIS A 100 4.70 -17.54 0.73
N GLY A 101 4.60 -16.40 1.42
CA GLY A 101 5.08 -16.26 2.81
C GLY A 101 4.39 -17.22 3.78
N ALA A 102 3.06 -17.35 3.69
CA ALA A 102 2.31 -18.31 4.52
C ALA A 102 2.69 -19.76 4.19
N ILE A 103 2.84 -20.11 2.91
CA ILE A 103 3.29 -21.44 2.48
C ILE A 103 4.70 -21.74 3.02
N PHE A 104 5.61 -20.77 2.97
CA PHE A 104 6.93 -20.87 3.59
C PHE A 104 6.82 -21.20 5.09
N PHE A 105 5.98 -20.48 5.84
CA PHE A 105 5.81 -20.73 7.27
C PHE A 105 5.30 -22.13 7.58
N ILE A 106 4.50 -22.74 6.70
CA ILE A 106 3.99 -24.09 6.90
C ILE A 106 5.06 -25.13 6.53
N ARG A 107 5.62 -25.03 5.32
CA ARG A 107 6.41 -26.11 4.70
C ARG A 107 7.90 -26.06 5.02
N ASP A 108 8.48 -24.86 5.01
CA ASP A 108 9.93 -24.69 4.92
C ASP A 108 10.53 -24.06 6.18
N TYR A 109 9.72 -23.36 6.98
CA TYR A 109 10.19 -22.73 8.21
C TYR A 109 10.59 -23.76 9.27
N ASN A 110 11.87 -23.70 9.67
CA ASN A 110 12.44 -24.49 10.75
C ASN A 110 12.69 -23.61 12.00
N PRO A 111 11.91 -23.81 13.09
CA PRO A 111 12.09 -23.05 14.33
C PRO A 111 13.48 -23.20 14.97
N ALA A 112 14.11 -24.38 14.88
CA ALA A 112 15.42 -24.62 15.49
C ALA A 112 16.54 -23.83 14.80
N GLN A 113 16.47 -23.70 13.47
CA GLN A 113 17.45 -22.91 12.71
C GLN A 113 17.26 -21.40 12.95
N ASN A 114 16.01 -20.98 13.20
CA ASN A 114 15.63 -19.58 13.34
C ASN A 114 15.49 -19.12 14.80
N GLU A 115 15.85 -19.94 15.78
CA GLU A 115 15.66 -19.67 17.22
C GLU A 115 16.16 -18.28 17.63
N ASP A 116 15.36 -17.45 18.30
CA ASP A 116 15.74 -16.08 18.73
C ASP A 116 16.31 -15.16 17.63
N ASN A 117 16.15 -15.48 16.34
CA ASN A 117 16.44 -14.54 15.27
C ASN A 117 15.21 -13.63 15.02
N VAL A 118 15.35 -12.63 14.14
CA VAL A 118 14.26 -11.68 13.88
C VAL A 118 12.95 -12.32 13.43
N LEU A 119 13.00 -13.47 12.73
CA LEU A 119 11.83 -14.17 12.23
C LEU A 119 11.10 -14.92 13.36
N ALA A 120 11.84 -15.62 14.21
CA ALA A 120 11.26 -16.27 15.39
C ALA A 120 10.66 -15.24 16.35
N ARG A 121 11.40 -14.16 16.63
CA ARG A 121 10.91 -13.10 17.52
C ARG A 121 9.61 -12.50 17.03
N MET A 122 9.47 -12.26 15.73
CA MET A 122 8.23 -11.76 15.12
C MET A 122 7.04 -12.69 15.39
N LEU A 123 7.24 -14.01 15.32
CA LEU A 123 6.20 -14.99 15.67
C LEU A 123 5.85 -14.97 17.16
N ASP A 124 6.82 -14.71 18.05
CA ASP A 124 6.60 -14.68 19.51
C ASP A 124 5.66 -13.54 19.96
N HIS A 125 5.52 -12.48 19.16
CA HIS A 125 4.62 -11.36 19.44
C HIS A 125 3.59 -11.13 18.32
N LYS A 126 3.23 -12.20 17.59
CA LYS A 126 2.26 -12.12 16.48
C LYS A 126 0.92 -11.52 16.88
N GLU A 127 0.44 -11.79 18.10
CA GLU A 127 -0.83 -11.26 18.61
C GLU A 127 -0.78 -9.73 18.76
N ALA A 128 0.38 -9.17 19.10
CA ALA A 128 0.55 -7.72 19.17
C ALA A 128 0.47 -7.11 17.76
N ILE A 129 1.14 -7.70 16.76
CA ILE A 129 1.09 -7.24 15.37
C ILE A 129 -0.34 -7.28 14.83
N ILE A 130 -1.03 -8.42 15.00
CA ILE A 130 -2.40 -8.62 14.53
C ILE A 130 -3.37 -7.65 15.23
N SER A 131 -3.25 -7.45 16.54
CA SER A 131 -4.15 -6.55 17.29
C SER A 131 -3.96 -5.08 16.90
N HIS A 132 -2.74 -4.62 16.63
CA HIS A 132 -2.49 -3.24 16.17
C HIS A 132 -3.02 -3.03 14.74
N LEU A 133 -2.82 -4.00 13.83
CA LEU A 133 -3.42 -3.94 12.49
C LEU A 133 -4.95 -3.93 12.56
N SER A 134 -5.54 -4.74 13.45
CA SER A 134 -6.99 -4.73 13.69
C SER A 134 -7.48 -3.39 14.21
N TRP A 135 -6.79 -2.79 15.19
CA TRP A 135 -7.11 -1.46 15.68
C TRP A 135 -7.05 -0.41 14.57
N ALA A 136 -5.99 -0.40 13.75
CA ALA A 136 -5.85 0.56 12.67
C ALA A 136 -6.97 0.43 11.62
N SER A 137 -7.31 -0.80 11.22
CA SER A 137 -8.44 -1.08 10.32
C SER A 137 -9.77 -0.60 10.90
N LEU A 138 -10.05 -0.89 12.17
CA LEU A 138 -11.29 -0.45 12.83
C LEU A 138 -11.34 1.08 12.95
N PHE A 139 -10.24 1.69 13.37
CA PHE A 139 -10.12 3.14 13.49
C PHE A 139 -10.39 3.82 12.15
N LEU A 140 -9.69 3.41 11.09
CA LEU A 140 -9.89 3.98 9.76
C LEU A 140 -11.33 3.74 9.26
N GLY A 141 -11.88 2.54 9.48
CA GLY A 141 -13.21 2.17 9.04
C GLY A 141 -14.30 3.03 9.67
N PHE A 142 -14.31 3.14 11.00
CA PHE A 142 -15.31 3.91 11.72
C PHE A 142 -15.28 5.40 11.35
N HIS A 143 -14.10 6.01 11.27
CA HIS A 143 -14.00 7.45 11.02
C HIS A 143 -14.22 7.79 9.55
N THR A 144 -13.66 7.03 8.60
CA THR A 144 -13.80 7.32 7.17
C THR A 144 -15.25 7.14 6.73
N LEU A 145 -15.87 6.01 7.06
CA LEU A 145 -17.28 5.79 6.74
C LEU A 145 -18.19 6.76 7.50
N GLY A 146 -17.89 7.03 8.77
CA GLY A 146 -18.65 7.99 9.58
C GLY A 146 -18.68 9.40 8.97
N LEU A 147 -17.54 9.88 8.46
CA LEU A 147 -17.48 11.18 7.77
C LEU A 147 -18.23 11.19 6.45
N TYR A 148 -18.09 10.14 5.63
CA TYR A 148 -18.87 10.00 4.39
C TYR A 148 -20.38 10.03 4.67
N VAL A 149 -20.86 9.22 5.62
CA VAL A 149 -22.28 9.15 6.00
C VAL A 149 -22.76 10.49 6.57
N HIS A 150 -21.96 11.15 7.42
CA HIS A 150 -22.28 12.50 7.90
C HIS A 150 -22.48 13.48 6.74
N ASN A 151 -21.54 13.49 5.78
CA ASN A 151 -21.60 14.39 4.63
C ASN A 151 -22.79 14.10 3.70
N ASP A 152 -23.12 12.83 3.46
CA ASP A 152 -24.33 12.43 2.73
C ASP A 152 -25.60 12.97 3.41
N VAL A 153 -25.71 12.83 4.74
CA VAL A 153 -26.89 13.31 5.49
C VAL A 153 -27.00 14.84 5.44
N MET A 154 -25.88 15.56 5.60
CA MET A 154 -25.88 17.03 5.51
C MET A 154 -26.30 17.51 4.13
N LEU A 155 -25.86 16.83 3.06
CA LEU A 155 -26.28 17.13 1.71
C LEU A 155 -27.77 16.80 1.48
N ALA A 156 -28.24 15.65 1.95
CA ALA A 156 -29.63 15.23 1.81
C ALA A 156 -30.60 16.19 2.51
N PHE A 157 -30.18 16.86 3.59
CA PHE A 157 -30.94 17.89 4.27
C PHE A 157 -30.80 19.30 3.66
N GLY A 158 -30.06 19.45 2.56
CA GLY A 158 -29.88 20.74 1.90
C GLY A 158 -28.99 21.72 2.67
N THR A 159 -28.13 21.21 3.56
CA THR A 159 -27.16 22.02 4.34
C THR A 159 -25.72 21.59 4.07
N PRO A 160 -25.22 21.72 2.83
CA PRO A 160 -23.88 21.26 2.45
C PRO A 160 -22.75 21.98 3.20
N GLU A 161 -22.98 23.19 3.69
CA GLU A 161 -22.02 23.96 4.50
C GLU A 161 -21.72 23.32 5.87
N LYS A 162 -22.53 22.35 6.31
CA LYS A 162 -22.34 21.59 7.55
C LYS A 162 -21.58 20.28 7.37
N GLN A 163 -21.13 19.99 6.14
CA GLN A 163 -20.21 18.89 5.89
C GLN A 163 -18.90 19.10 6.66
N ILE A 164 -18.25 17.99 7.00
CA ILE A 164 -16.91 18.02 7.59
C ILE A 164 -15.91 17.86 6.45
N LEU A 165 -15.26 18.97 6.11
CA LEU A 165 -14.28 19.06 5.02
C LEU A 165 -12.89 19.26 5.61
N ILE A 166 -12.06 18.23 5.54
CA ILE A 166 -10.70 18.24 6.09
C ILE A 166 -9.71 18.40 4.95
N GLU A 167 -8.92 19.48 4.98
CA GLU A 167 -7.86 19.70 4.00
C GLU A 167 -6.68 18.74 4.20
N PRO A 168 -6.14 18.12 3.12
CA PRO A 168 -4.97 17.25 3.20
C PRO A 168 -3.67 18.06 3.30
N ILE A 169 -3.54 18.87 4.36
CA ILE A 169 -2.44 19.83 4.59
C ILE A 169 -1.06 19.17 4.46
N PHE A 170 -0.89 17.95 4.97
CA PHE A 170 0.40 17.25 4.87
C PHE A 170 0.77 16.90 3.42
N ALA A 171 -0.20 16.50 2.60
CA ALA A 171 0.06 16.20 1.20
C ALA A 171 0.25 17.50 0.39
N GLN A 172 -0.50 18.56 0.68
CA GLN A 172 -0.31 19.88 0.07
C GLN A 172 1.07 20.45 0.41
N TRP A 173 1.53 20.27 1.65
CA TRP A 173 2.88 20.64 2.08
C TRP A 173 3.95 19.89 1.28
N ILE A 174 3.79 18.59 1.00
CA ILE A 174 4.70 17.83 0.13
C ILE A 174 4.71 18.40 -1.29
N GLN A 175 3.54 18.75 -1.85
CA GLN A 175 3.48 19.39 -3.17
C GLN A 175 4.24 20.72 -3.19
N SER A 176 4.10 21.54 -2.14
CA SER A 176 4.88 22.79 -2.01
C SER A 176 6.37 22.55 -1.76
N ALA A 177 6.74 21.54 -0.99
CA ALA A 177 8.13 21.13 -0.84
C ALA A 177 8.77 20.76 -2.19
N HIS A 178 7.97 20.24 -3.14
CA HIS A 178 8.36 19.97 -4.52
C HIS A 178 8.23 21.17 -5.47
N GLY A 179 7.89 22.37 -4.99
CA GLY A 179 7.88 23.59 -5.80
C GLY A 179 6.53 24.04 -6.33
N LYS A 180 5.43 23.39 -5.92
CA LYS A 180 4.08 23.85 -6.22
C LYS A 180 3.72 25.08 -5.37
N THR A 181 3.48 26.22 -6.01
CA THR A 181 3.30 27.51 -5.32
C THR A 181 1.85 27.81 -4.95
N SER A 182 0.88 27.11 -5.53
CA SER A 182 -0.56 27.36 -5.39
C SER A 182 -1.10 27.33 -3.95
N TYR A 183 -0.43 26.64 -3.03
CA TYR A 183 -0.85 26.53 -1.63
C TYR A 183 -0.20 27.56 -0.70
N GLY A 184 0.83 28.28 -1.16
CA GLY A 184 1.44 29.37 -0.40
C GLY A 184 2.26 28.98 0.84
N PHE A 185 2.71 27.72 0.98
CA PHE A 185 3.53 27.32 2.13
C PHE A 185 4.94 27.94 2.16
N ASP A 186 5.51 28.31 1.00
CA ASP A 186 6.87 28.87 0.87
C ASP A 186 7.97 28.03 1.59
N VAL A 187 8.04 26.74 1.24
CA VAL A 187 8.98 25.77 1.82
C VAL A 187 9.81 25.06 0.76
N LEU A 188 11.09 24.80 1.08
CA LEU A 188 12.03 24.06 0.24
C LEU A 188 12.06 24.57 -1.21
N LEU A 189 11.58 23.79 -2.20
CA LEU A 189 11.65 24.16 -3.62
C LEU A 189 10.59 25.19 -4.03
N SER A 190 9.54 25.42 -3.24
CA SER A 190 8.61 26.53 -3.48
C SER A 190 9.17 27.88 -3.02
N SER A 191 10.24 27.86 -2.21
CA SER A 191 10.96 29.06 -1.80
C SER A 191 12.17 29.32 -2.68
N THR A 192 12.26 30.53 -3.24
CA THR A 192 13.33 30.91 -4.19
C THR A 192 14.67 31.22 -3.51
N SER A 193 14.71 31.23 -2.18
CA SER A 193 15.90 31.57 -1.38
C SER A 193 16.58 30.36 -0.73
N GLY A 194 15.95 29.17 -0.77
CA GLY A 194 16.41 27.99 -0.02
C GLY A 194 17.65 27.31 -0.60
N PRO A 195 18.47 26.62 0.22
CA PRO A 195 19.62 25.85 -0.27
C PRO A 195 19.26 24.79 -1.31
N ALA A 196 18.11 24.13 -1.15
CA ALA A 196 17.61 23.12 -2.09
C ALA A 196 17.30 23.72 -3.47
N PHE A 197 16.69 24.91 -3.50
CA PHE A 197 16.42 25.65 -4.73
C PHE A 197 17.73 26.08 -5.41
N ASN A 198 18.66 26.67 -4.64
CA ASN A 198 19.94 27.16 -5.16
C ASN A 198 20.80 26.03 -5.76
N ALA A 199 20.82 24.85 -5.14
CA ALA A 199 21.58 23.70 -5.64
C ALA A 199 21.06 23.16 -6.99
N GLY A 200 19.75 23.23 -7.23
CA GLY A 200 19.11 22.69 -8.45
C GLY A 200 18.93 23.68 -9.60
N ARG A 201 19.08 24.98 -9.33
CA ARG A 201 18.61 26.10 -10.18
C ARG A 201 19.06 26.06 -11.65
N ASN A 202 20.21 25.46 -11.96
CA ASN A 202 20.83 25.58 -13.29
C ASN A 202 20.69 24.34 -14.18
N ILE A 203 20.12 23.23 -13.71
CA ILE A 203 20.07 21.97 -14.47
C ILE A 203 18.62 21.53 -14.70
N TRP A 204 18.01 20.86 -13.72
CA TRP A 204 16.69 20.24 -13.86
C TRP A 204 15.57 21.10 -13.26
N LEU A 205 15.89 21.98 -12.31
CA LEU A 205 14.89 22.68 -11.49
C LEU A 205 14.01 23.65 -12.29
N PRO A 206 14.51 24.47 -13.24
CA PRO A 206 13.63 25.36 -14.00
C PRO A 206 12.55 24.61 -14.81
N GLY A 207 12.94 23.50 -15.45
CA GLY A 207 12.00 22.65 -16.19
C GLY A 207 10.98 21.97 -15.27
N TRP A 208 11.44 21.49 -14.12
CA TRP A 208 10.58 20.91 -13.08
C TRP A 208 9.56 21.91 -12.53
N LEU A 209 10.01 23.11 -12.13
CA LEU A 209 9.15 24.15 -11.58
C LEU A 209 8.11 24.65 -12.58
N ASN A 210 8.49 24.70 -13.87
CA ASN A 210 7.54 24.98 -14.94
C ASN A 210 6.46 23.89 -15.01
N ALA A 211 6.87 22.62 -15.06
CA ALA A 211 5.94 21.49 -15.17
C ALA A 211 5.00 21.34 -13.96
N VAL A 212 5.50 21.46 -12.73
CA VAL A 212 4.69 21.24 -11.50
C VAL A 212 3.68 22.36 -11.23
N ASN A 213 3.88 23.54 -11.81
CA ASN A 213 2.96 24.69 -11.69
C ASN A 213 2.05 24.86 -12.92
N GLU A 214 2.16 23.97 -13.92
CA GLU A 214 1.28 23.94 -15.09
C GLU A 214 0.03 23.12 -14.79
N ASN A 215 -1.16 23.73 -14.92
CA ASN A 215 -2.44 23.08 -14.59
C ASN A 215 -2.97 22.16 -15.69
N ARG A 216 -2.24 22.03 -16.82
CA ARG A 216 -2.63 21.23 -17.99
C ARG A 216 -2.05 19.82 -18.01
N ASN A 217 -1.36 19.40 -16.95
CA ASN A 217 -0.78 18.06 -16.84
C ASN A 217 -1.21 17.37 -15.53
N SER A 218 -0.81 16.11 -15.36
CA SER A 218 -1.11 15.32 -14.15
C SER A 218 0.00 15.32 -13.09
N LEU A 219 1.02 16.17 -13.22
CA LEU A 219 2.13 16.25 -12.27
C LEU A 219 1.69 16.98 -11.00
N PHE A 220 1.56 16.26 -9.89
CA PHE A 220 1.09 16.79 -8.61
C PHE A 220 -0.23 17.57 -8.72
N LEU A 221 -1.29 16.89 -9.20
CA LEU A 221 -2.65 17.44 -9.26
C LEU A 221 -3.04 18.12 -7.94
N THR A 222 -3.80 19.21 -8.05
CA THR A 222 -4.33 19.90 -6.88
C THR A 222 -5.23 18.95 -6.08
N ILE A 223 -5.13 18.99 -4.75
CA ILE A 223 -5.81 18.08 -3.83
C ILE A 223 -6.57 18.86 -2.76
N GLY A 224 -7.73 18.34 -2.35
CA GLY A 224 -8.62 18.93 -1.35
C GLY A 224 -9.36 17.89 -0.50
N PRO A 225 -10.50 18.24 0.09
CA PRO A 225 -11.20 17.40 1.07
C PRO A 225 -11.70 16.05 0.53
N GLY A 226 -12.15 16.01 -0.73
CA GLY A 226 -12.51 14.77 -1.39
C GLY A 226 -11.34 13.79 -1.51
N ASP A 227 -10.17 14.31 -1.88
CA ASP A 227 -8.93 13.54 -1.91
C ASP A 227 -8.55 13.02 -0.52
N PHE A 228 -8.71 13.83 0.51
CA PHE A 228 -8.43 13.42 1.89
C PHE A 228 -9.24 12.16 2.27
N LEU A 229 -10.55 12.18 2.05
CA LEU A 229 -11.44 11.09 2.46
C LEU A 229 -11.13 9.80 1.68
N VAL A 230 -10.93 9.89 0.37
CA VAL A 230 -10.65 8.69 -0.43
C VAL A 230 -9.27 8.10 -0.15
N HIS A 231 -8.26 8.92 0.19
CA HIS A 231 -6.97 8.38 0.64
C HIS A 231 -7.09 7.63 1.98
N HIS A 232 -7.99 8.05 2.87
CA HIS A 232 -8.27 7.30 4.11
C HIS A 232 -9.05 6.00 3.84
N ALA A 233 -9.94 5.98 2.84
CA ALA A 233 -10.59 4.75 2.39
C ALA A 233 -9.58 3.77 1.75
N ILE A 234 -8.64 4.27 0.93
CA ILE A 234 -7.53 3.48 0.39
C ILE A 234 -6.66 2.93 1.53
N ALA A 235 -6.33 3.76 2.53
CA ALA A 235 -5.59 3.33 3.71
C ALA A 235 -6.33 2.22 4.48
N LEU A 236 -7.65 2.35 4.67
CA LEU A 236 -8.49 1.30 5.26
C LEU A 236 -8.37 -0.02 4.49
N GLY A 237 -8.50 0.05 3.16
CA GLY A 237 -8.40 -1.13 2.29
C GLY A 237 -7.03 -1.81 2.39
N LEU A 238 -5.95 -1.02 2.35
CA LEU A 238 -4.58 -1.53 2.48
C LEU A 238 -4.31 -2.17 3.85
N HIS A 239 -4.71 -1.52 4.95
CA HIS A 239 -4.52 -2.06 6.31
C HIS A 239 -5.34 -3.32 6.52
N THR A 240 -6.58 -3.37 6.03
CA THR A 240 -7.46 -4.54 6.20
C THR A 240 -7.02 -5.72 5.34
N THR A 241 -6.61 -5.48 4.10
CA THR A 241 -6.00 -6.52 3.25
C THR A 241 -4.73 -7.06 3.90
N THR A 242 -3.88 -6.18 4.43
CA THR A 242 -2.64 -6.57 5.13
C THR A 242 -2.94 -7.36 6.40
N LEU A 243 -3.93 -6.94 7.20
CA LEU A 243 -4.37 -7.66 8.40
C LEU A 243 -4.75 -9.10 8.08
N ILE A 244 -5.57 -9.31 7.04
CA ILE A 244 -6.04 -10.64 6.66
C ILE A 244 -4.86 -11.52 6.23
N LEU A 245 -3.99 -11.00 5.36
CA LEU A 245 -2.83 -11.73 4.83
C LEU A 245 -1.79 -12.04 5.93
N VAL A 246 -1.45 -11.04 6.76
CA VAL A 246 -0.49 -11.20 7.86
C VAL A 246 -1.04 -12.19 8.89
N LYS A 247 -2.28 -12.02 9.35
CA LYS A 247 -2.90 -12.97 10.29
C LYS A 247 -2.94 -14.38 9.71
N GLY A 248 -3.29 -14.52 8.42
CA GLY A 248 -3.25 -15.80 7.71
C GLY A 248 -1.88 -16.47 7.74
N ALA A 249 -0.81 -15.70 7.52
CA ALA A 249 0.56 -16.20 7.56
C ALA A 249 1.07 -16.52 8.98
N LEU A 250 0.77 -15.67 9.97
CA LEU A 250 1.26 -15.84 11.35
C LEU A 250 0.52 -16.94 12.14
N ASP A 251 -0.73 -17.21 11.78
CA ASP A 251 -1.53 -18.33 12.32
C ASP A 251 -1.47 -19.59 11.45
N ALA A 252 -0.65 -19.59 10.38
CA ALA A 252 -0.56 -20.69 9.43
C ALA A 252 -0.08 -22.00 10.06
N ARG A 253 0.86 -21.91 11.01
CA ARG A 253 1.41 -23.08 11.71
C ARG A 253 0.51 -23.60 12.83
N GLY A 254 -0.34 -22.74 13.38
CA GLY A 254 -1.20 -23.06 14.51
C GLY A 254 -1.79 -21.80 15.17
N SER A 255 -3.00 -21.96 15.68
CA SER A 255 -3.68 -20.97 16.51
C SER A 255 -4.26 -21.65 17.77
N LYS A 256 -4.87 -20.88 18.68
CA LYS A 256 -5.52 -21.48 19.87
C LYS A 256 -6.66 -22.44 19.50
N LEU A 257 -7.36 -22.18 18.39
CA LEU A 257 -8.50 -22.99 17.95
C LEU A 257 -8.06 -24.30 17.27
N MET A 258 -6.92 -24.27 16.55
CA MET A 258 -6.33 -25.42 15.86
C MET A 258 -4.80 -25.33 15.99
N PRO A 259 -4.21 -25.89 17.07
CA PRO A 259 -2.78 -25.75 17.36
C PRO A 259 -1.86 -26.52 16.39
N ASP A 260 -2.36 -27.60 15.82
CA ASP A 260 -1.68 -28.56 14.93
C ASP A 260 -1.88 -28.23 13.44
N LYS A 261 -2.29 -27.00 13.11
CA LYS A 261 -2.64 -26.59 11.74
C LYS A 261 -1.57 -26.90 10.69
N LYS A 262 -0.28 -26.77 11.04
CA LYS A 262 0.84 -27.09 10.14
C LYS A 262 0.77 -28.51 9.57
N ASP A 263 0.15 -29.46 10.27
CA ASP A 263 0.13 -30.88 9.90
C ASP A 263 -0.88 -31.16 8.78
N PHE A 264 -1.77 -30.19 8.48
CA PHE A 264 -2.80 -30.27 7.46
C PHE A 264 -2.41 -29.55 6.14
N GLY A 265 -1.27 -28.85 6.12
CA GLY A 265 -0.81 -28.09 4.97
C GLY A 265 -1.49 -26.73 4.80
N SER A 266 -1.34 -26.13 3.62
CA SER A 266 -1.76 -24.74 3.35
C SER A 266 -3.25 -24.58 3.05
N SER A 267 -3.84 -25.57 2.37
CA SER A 267 -5.23 -25.54 1.92
C SER A 267 -5.92 -26.83 2.35
N PHE A 268 -6.95 -26.68 3.17
CA PHE A 268 -7.80 -27.77 3.64
C PHE A 268 -9.16 -27.17 4.04
N PRO A 269 -10.27 -27.94 4.00
CA PRO A 269 -11.61 -27.36 4.09
C PRO A 269 -11.97 -26.75 5.46
N CYS A 270 -11.71 -27.52 6.52
CA CYS A 270 -11.96 -27.16 7.93
C CYS A 270 -11.36 -28.27 8.83
N ASP A 271 -11.48 -28.10 10.14
CA ASP A 271 -11.25 -29.15 11.16
C ASP A 271 -12.57 -29.52 11.87
N GLY A 272 -13.62 -29.69 11.05
CA GLY A 272 -14.97 -30.12 11.44
C GLY A 272 -15.84 -29.06 12.14
N PRO A 273 -17.11 -29.40 12.44
CA PRO A 273 -18.06 -28.50 13.11
C PRO A 273 -17.85 -28.41 14.63
N GLY A 274 -16.92 -29.18 15.20
CA GLY A 274 -16.60 -29.14 16.63
C GLY A 274 -15.99 -27.79 17.07
N ARG A 275 -15.85 -27.59 18.38
CA ARG A 275 -15.23 -26.39 18.99
C ARG A 275 -15.85 -25.04 18.56
N GLY A 276 -17.12 -25.04 18.17
CA GLY A 276 -17.84 -23.87 17.69
C GLY A 276 -17.83 -23.68 16.15
N GLY A 277 -17.17 -24.58 15.42
CA GLY A 277 -17.03 -24.52 13.96
C GLY A 277 -15.67 -23.98 13.52
N THR A 278 -15.10 -24.58 12.46
CA THR A 278 -13.75 -24.25 11.95
C THR A 278 -13.74 -23.97 10.44
N CYS A 279 -14.84 -23.42 9.93
CA CYS A 279 -14.91 -22.97 8.54
C CYS A 279 -13.83 -21.91 8.25
N ASP A 280 -13.28 -21.93 7.04
CA ASP A 280 -12.32 -20.95 6.53
C ASP A 280 -11.10 -20.71 7.45
N ILE A 281 -10.60 -21.79 8.08
CA ILE A 281 -9.53 -21.71 9.09
C ILE A 281 -8.12 -21.86 8.49
N SER A 282 -7.98 -22.35 7.26
CA SER A 282 -6.68 -22.59 6.62
C SER A 282 -5.99 -21.28 6.23
N ALA A 283 -4.68 -21.35 5.96
CA ALA A 283 -3.93 -20.19 5.46
C ALA A 283 -4.39 -19.79 4.05
N TRP A 284 -4.83 -20.76 3.25
CA TRP A 284 -5.40 -20.51 1.92
C TRP A 284 -6.73 -19.76 2.00
N ASP A 285 -7.57 -20.05 3.00
CA ASP A 285 -8.85 -19.34 3.18
C ASP A 285 -8.62 -17.85 3.51
N ALA A 286 -7.55 -17.54 4.27
CA ALA A 286 -7.14 -16.16 4.49
C ALA A 286 -6.69 -15.47 3.19
N PHE A 287 -5.98 -16.17 2.30
CA PHE A 287 -5.66 -15.65 0.97
C PHE A 287 -6.94 -15.39 0.15
N TYR A 288 -7.88 -16.34 0.14
CA TYR A 288 -9.18 -16.20 -0.52
C TYR A 288 -9.94 -14.95 -0.03
N LEU A 289 -10.04 -14.75 1.29
CA LEU A 289 -10.69 -13.58 1.88
C LEU A 289 -9.95 -12.27 1.54
N ALA A 290 -8.62 -12.30 1.52
CA ALA A 290 -7.81 -11.13 1.19
C ALA A 290 -7.98 -10.70 -0.27
N VAL A 291 -8.27 -11.60 -1.21
CA VAL A 291 -8.50 -11.25 -2.62
C VAL A 291 -9.73 -10.35 -2.76
N PHE A 292 -10.82 -10.58 -2.02
CA PHE A 292 -11.97 -9.67 -2.04
C PHE A 292 -11.60 -8.26 -1.57
N TRP A 293 -10.85 -8.16 -0.47
CA TRP A 293 -10.38 -6.88 0.05
C TRP A 293 -9.40 -6.19 -0.89
N MET A 294 -8.52 -6.95 -1.54
CA MET A 294 -7.61 -6.42 -2.55
C MET A 294 -8.40 -5.84 -3.74
N LEU A 295 -9.35 -6.59 -4.31
CA LEU A 295 -10.18 -6.12 -5.43
C LEU A 295 -10.96 -4.87 -5.05
N ASN A 296 -11.55 -4.84 -3.85
CA ASN A 296 -12.24 -3.66 -3.36
C ASN A 296 -11.30 -2.45 -3.16
N THR A 297 -10.10 -2.67 -2.62
CA THR A 297 -9.10 -1.61 -2.41
C THR A 297 -8.61 -1.04 -3.74
N ILE A 298 -8.26 -1.89 -4.70
CA ILE A 298 -7.85 -1.45 -6.04
C ILE A 298 -9.03 -0.81 -6.79
N GLY A 299 -10.26 -1.29 -6.57
CA GLY A 299 -11.48 -0.64 -7.03
C GLY A 299 -11.57 0.81 -6.55
N TRP A 300 -11.41 1.06 -5.25
CA TRP A 300 -11.40 2.42 -4.70
C TRP A 300 -10.28 3.29 -5.27
N VAL A 301 -9.06 2.75 -5.40
CA VAL A 301 -7.92 3.46 -6.01
C VAL A 301 -8.22 3.86 -7.46
N THR A 302 -8.74 2.93 -8.25
CA THR A 302 -8.97 3.14 -9.69
C THR A 302 -10.21 4.00 -9.95
N PHE A 303 -11.25 3.90 -9.12
CA PHE A 303 -12.42 4.79 -9.16
C PHE A 303 -12.02 6.23 -8.87
N TYR A 304 -11.25 6.44 -7.81
CA TYR A 304 -10.69 7.75 -7.47
C TYR A 304 -9.86 8.33 -8.60
N TRP A 305 -8.87 7.57 -9.08
CA TRP A 305 -7.99 8.03 -10.13
C TRP A 305 -8.77 8.40 -11.40
N HIS A 306 -9.72 7.54 -11.80
CA HIS A 306 -10.50 7.73 -13.02
C HIS A 306 -11.41 8.96 -12.91
N TRP A 307 -12.17 9.11 -11.83
CA TRP A 307 -13.08 10.24 -11.69
C TRP A 307 -12.35 11.58 -11.61
N LYS A 308 -11.22 11.61 -10.87
CA LYS A 308 -10.37 12.79 -10.80
C LYS A 308 -9.79 13.18 -12.16
N HIS A 309 -9.40 12.22 -12.99
CA HIS A 309 -8.90 12.51 -14.33
C HIS A 309 -9.99 12.88 -15.32
N ILE A 310 -11.18 12.25 -15.28
CA ILE A 310 -12.32 12.62 -16.13
C ILE A 310 -12.68 14.09 -15.93
N THR A 311 -12.83 14.52 -14.69
CA THR A 311 -13.22 15.90 -14.37
C THR A 311 -12.13 16.91 -14.78
N LEU A 312 -10.85 16.51 -14.71
CA LEU A 312 -9.74 17.30 -15.27
C LEU A 312 -9.82 17.40 -16.81
N TRP A 313 -10.02 16.27 -17.51
CA TRP A 313 -10.08 16.23 -18.97
C TRP A 313 -11.30 16.96 -19.54
N GLN A 314 -12.41 16.98 -18.80
CA GLN A 314 -13.61 17.77 -19.12
C GLN A 314 -13.43 19.27 -18.81
N GLY A 315 -12.37 19.66 -18.10
CA GLY A 315 -12.17 21.04 -17.64
C GLY A 315 -13.11 21.47 -16.51
N ASN A 316 -13.75 20.51 -15.81
CA ASN A 316 -14.73 20.75 -14.75
C ASN A 316 -14.29 20.10 -13.42
N VAL A 317 -13.13 20.52 -12.91
CA VAL A 317 -12.53 19.96 -11.68
C VAL A 317 -13.40 20.22 -10.44
N SER A 318 -14.24 21.27 -10.45
CA SER A 318 -15.17 21.56 -9.34
C SER A 318 -16.16 20.42 -9.10
N GLN A 319 -16.57 19.69 -10.14
CA GLN A 319 -17.46 18.53 -9.97
C GLN A 319 -16.86 17.49 -9.01
N PHE A 320 -15.59 17.12 -9.19
CA PHE A 320 -14.93 16.20 -8.27
C PHE A 320 -14.78 16.83 -6.88
N ASN A 321 -14.30 18.07 -6.81
CA ASN A 321 -14.02 18.74 -5.53
C ASN A 321 -15.28 18.89 -4.66
N GLU A 322 -16.43 19.13 -5.26
CA GLU A 322 -17.71 19.33 -4.57
C GLU A 322 -18.47 18.02 -4.33
N SER A 323 -18.43 17.07 -5.26
CA SER A 323 -19.23 15.83 -5.16
C SER A 323 -18.51 14.65 -4.52
N SER A 324 -17.18 14.63 -4.46
CA SER A 324 -16.44 13.46 -3.94
C SER A 324 -16.43 13.35 -2.41
N THR A 325 -16.97 14.33 -1.69
CA THR A 325 -16.98 14.38 -0.23
C THR A 325 -18.09 13.54 0.42
N TYR A 326 -19.03 13.03 -0.38
CA TYR A 326 -20.20 12.24 0.04
C TYR A 326 -20.45 11.11 -0.97
N LEU A 327 -20.97 9.95 -0.53
CA LEU A 327 -21.07 8.74 -1.35
C LEU A 327 -22.11 8.85 -2.46
N MET A 328 -23.18 9.63 -2.27
CA MET A 328 -24.16 9.86 -3.34
C MET A 328 -23.52 10.53 -4.56
N GLY A 329 -22.47 11.33 -4.39
CA GLY A 329 -21.75 11.96 -5.50
C GLY A 329 -20.98 10.92 -6.31
N TRP A 330 -20.30 9.99 -5.64
CA TRP A 330 -19.65 8.85 -6.30
C TRP A 330 -20.65 7.97 -7.06
N LEU A 331 -21.87 7.81 -6.55
CA LEU A 331 -22.91 7.04 -7.24
C LEU A 331 -23.48 7.79 -8.44
N ARG A 332 -23.93 9.03 -8.25
CA ARG A 332 -24.68 9.81 -9.24
C ARG A 332 -23.79 10.44 -10.31
N ASP A 333 -22.67 11.03 -9.91
CA ASP A 333 -21.85 11.89 -10.78
C ASP A 333 -20.65 11.14 -11.39
N TYR A 334 -20.48 9.87 -11.04
CA TYR A 334 -19.42 9.01 -11.57
C TYR A 334 -19.92 7.67 -12.13
N LEU A 335 -20.75 6.92 -11.40
CA LEU A 335 -21.16 5.57 -11.82
C LEU A 335 -22.40 5.52 -12.71
N TRP A 336 -23.39 6.38 -12.46
CA TRP A 336 -24.64 6.46 -13.24
C TRP A 336 -24.40 7.11 -14.60
#